data_AF-A0A116NT41-F1
#
_entry.id   AF-A0A116NT41-F1
#
_cell.length_a   1.000
_cell.length_b   1.000
_cell.length_c   1.000
_cell.angle_alpha   90.00
_cell.angle_beta   90.00
_cell.angle_gamma   90.00
#
_symmetry.space_group_name_H-M   'P 1'
#
loop_
_entity.id
_entity.type
_entity.pdbx_description
1 polymer ?
#
loop_
_entity_poly.entity_id
_entity_poly.type
_entity_poly.pdbx_seq_one_letter_code
_entity_poly.pdbx_strand_id
1 'polypeptide(L)'
;MKKTLFAGIVTAMSALSLFVGQSAQADQTIYRLYNKQNGEHLYTTDKNEKDVLFTQHGWGYEGEAWYAPDPGQGSPVYRLYNAGLQNHLYTTDTNEVKVLTSKYGWTLDNNGQPVFYSGGSAKIYRVYNQNLRGLHHWTTDENEYSVLPRHGWQQEGVKLYGNRVGVPIQTQYYQYSPVASQPTPPSQSTGSAQTSQPAQGNNQLPSTIPSGSATIANTESNHTIEADVALTGSGTGYHAKLVMAAPDAAVSFGLQFDTAAVAPYTGKTAFLIENIGSNNVGGQYYHRANYLASLNTTYRLMLTLQKDGSYVGYVNGTEVVRGRNAVLADRSDIYLRVEGAARKTGDSITAHFSAIKLKQHGIYTERRWPATPQFNIANGILTKIDGVQVRNTASDTRTINNNVVFTGTLTGLPQYADWDTAGYYDKVSGLIQFIN
;
A
#
# COMPACT_ATOMS: atom_id res chain seq x y z
N MET A 1 26.37 -73.01 16.68
CA MET A 1 26.05 -71.72 17.33
C MET A 1 27.26 -70.79 17.26
N LYS A 2 27.30 -69.86 16.30
CA LYS A 2 28.08 -68.60 16.39
C LYS A 2 27.35 -67.55 15.54
N LYS A 3 27.08 -66.40 16.16
CA LYS A 3 26.40 -65.22 15.61
C LYS A 3 27.35 -64.47 14.67
N THR A 4 26.82 -63.87 13.61
CA THR A 4 27.44 -62.74 12.92
C THR A 4 26.38 -61.65 12.73
N LEU A 5 26.62 -60.49 13.36
CA LEU A 5 25.97 -59.23 13.05
C LEU A 5 26.59 -58.64 11.78
N PHE A 6 25.77 -58.06 10.90
CA PHE A 6 26.23 -57.10 9.90
C PHE A 6 25.70 -55.71 10.25
N ALA A 7 26.63 -54.76 10.34
CA ALA A 7 26.39 -53.34 10.49
C ALA A 7 25.98 -52.72 9.15
N GLY A 8 24.88 -51.98 9.14
CA GLY A 8 24.45 -51.16 8.00
C GLY A 8 25.13 -49.79 8.03
N ILE A 9 25.91 -49.50 7.00
CA ILE A 9 26.44 -48.15 6.71
C ILE A 9 25.36 -47.41 5.92
N VAL A 10 24.85 -46.31 6.47
CA VAL A 10 24.00 -45.35 5.74
C VAL A 10 24.91 -44.28 5.14
N THR A 11 24.99 -44.23 3.83
CA THR A 11 25.70 -43.19 3.08
C THR A 11 24.76 -42.00 2.91
N ALA A 12 25.09 -40.84 3.51
CA ALA A 12 24.38 -39.60 3.27
C ALA A 12 24.86 -38.97 1.94
N MET A 13 23.96 -38.84 0.96
CA MET A 13 24.20 -38.00 -0.21
C MET A 13 23.91 -36.53 0.13
N SER A 14 24.95 -35.72 0.15
CA SER A 14 24.86 -34.26 0.14
C SER A 14 24.47 -33.77 -1.25
N ALA A 15 23.22 -33.34 -1.41
CA ALA A 15 22.77 -32.60 -2.59
C ALA A 15 23.22 -31.13 -2.47
N LEU A 16 24.16 -30.74 -3.32
CA LEU A 16 24.60 -29.36 -3.48
C LEU A 16 23.57 -28.63 -4.37
N SER A 17 22.61 -27.94 -3.76
CA SER A 17 21.65 -27.10 -4.48
C SER A 17 22.34 -25.84 -4.98
N LEU A 18 22.56 -25.75 -6.29
CA LEU A 18 22.87 -24.49 -6.98
C LEU A 18 21.63 -23.60 -6.93
N PHE A 19 21.63 -22.62 -6.01
CA PHE A 19 20.69 -21.52 -6.06
C PHE A 19 21.06 -20.62 -7.24
N VAL A 20 20.32 -20.73 -8.34
CA VAL A 20 20.26 -19.64 -9.32
C VAL A 20 19.53 -18.50 -8.63
N GLY A 21 20.27 -17.48 -8.21
CA GLY A 21 19.71 -16.27 -7.63
C GLY A 21 18.77 -15.63 -8.65
N GLN A 22 17.46 -15.76 -8.43
CA GLN A 22 16.48 -14.97 -9.14
C GLN A 22 16.60 -13.55 -8.59
N SER A 23 17.12 -12.63 -9.40
CA SER A 23 17.20 -11.22 -9.03
C SER A 23 15.79 -10.74 -8.70
N ALA A 24 15.58 -10.29 -7.48
CA ALA A 24 14.41 -9.50 -7.13
C ALA A 24 14.41 -8.27 -8.06
N GLN A 25 13.53 -8.25 -9.06
CA GLN A 25 13.40 -7.10 -9.95
C GLN A 25 12.99 -5.89 -9.09
N ALA A 26 13.78 -4.82 -9.13
CA ALA A 26 13.29 -3.55 -8.65
C ALA A 26 12.30 -3.02 -9.71
N ASP A 27 11.29 -2.31 -9.23
CA ASP A 27 10.18 -1.84 -10.05
C ASP A 27 10.30 -0.32 -10.20
N GLN A 28 10.30 0.19 -11.44
CA GLN A 28 10.25 1.63 -11.70
C GLN A 28 8.81 2.12 -11.63
N THR A 29 8.52 3.09 -10.78
CA THR A 29 7.17 3.68 -10.67
C THR A 29 6.88 4.58 -11.87
N ILE A 30 5.73 4.37 -12.52
CA ILE A 30 5.22 5.28 -13.56
C ILE A 30 4.16 6.18 -12.95
N TYR A 31 4.43 7.48 -12.93
CA TYR A 31 3.47 8.50 -12.51
C TYR A 31 2.57 8.90 -13.68
N ARG A 32 1.26 9.04 -13.44
CA ARG A 32 0.30 9.57 -14.41
C ARG A 32 -0.12 10.98 -14.02
N LEU A 33 -0.06 11.87 -15.00
CA LEU A 33 -0.50 13.25 -14.88
C LEU A 33 -1.55 13.57 -15.95
N TYR A 34 -2.48 14.45 -15.63
CA TYR A 34 -3.55 14.89 -16.53
C TYR A 34 -3.53 16.41 -16.73
N ASN A 35 -3.47 16.85 -17.98
CA ASN A 35 -3.54 18.25 -18.34
C ASN A 35 -4.97 18.65 -18.69
N LYS A 36 -5.62 19.42 -17.81
CA LYS A 36 -6.99 19.90 -18.03
C LYS A 36 -7.15 20.87 -19.21
N GLN A 37 -6.07 21.48 -19.70
CA GLN A 37 -6.16 22.48 -20.76
C GLN A 37 -6.36 21.82 -22.14
N ASN A 38 -5.70 20.69 -22.39
CA ASN A 38 -5.73 19.98 -23.67
C ASN A 38 -6.26 18.53 -23.56
N GLY A 39 -6.56 18.04 -22.35
CA GLY A 39 -7.08 16.70 -22.10
C GLY A 39 -6.01 15.59 -22.13
N GLU A 40 -4.73 15.94 -22.21
CA GLU A 40 -3.63 15.00 -22.35
C GLU A 40 -3.30 14.27 -21.04
N HIS A 41 -2.87 13.02 -21.15
CA HIS A 41 -2.19 12.32 -20.06
C HIS A 41 -0.70 12.15 -20.37
N LEU A 42 0.13 12.30 -19.33
CA LEU A 42 1.56 12.06 -19.39
C LEU A 42 1.95 10.98 -18.36
N TYR A 43 2.79 10.06 -18.81
CA TYR A 43 3.34 8.94 -18.05
C TYR A 43 4.85 9.07 -17.96
N THR A 44 5.40 9.03 -16.75
CA THR A 44 6.84 9.25 -16.52
C THR A 44 7.39 8.46 -15.34
N THR A 45 8.64 8.01 -15.46
CA THR A 45 9.46 7.51 -14.35
C THR A 45 10.13 8.65 -13.58
N ASP A 46 10.23 9.84 -14.18
CA ASP A 46 10.94 10.97 -13.60
C ASP A 46 10.06 11.69 -12.57
N LYS A 47 10.41 11.51 -11.30
CA LYS A 47 9.75 12.20 -10.19
C LYS A 47 9.86 13.72 -10.29
N ASN A 48 10.96 14.25 -10.83
CA ASN A 48 11.16 15.69 -11.01
C ASN A 48 10.24 16.23 -12.10
N GLU A 49 10.12 15.57 -13.26
CA GLU A 49 9.13 15.92 -14.30
C GLU A 49 7.71 15.96 -13.71
N LYS A 50 7.33 14.92 -12.96
CA LYS A 50 6.05 14.86 -12.24
C LYS A 50 5.86 16.04 -11.28
N ASP A 51 6.85 16.35 -10.43
CA ASP A 51 6.76 17.41 -9.43
C ASP A 51 6.66 18.81 -10.08
N VAL A 52 7.45 19.07 -11.13
CA VAL A 52 7.45 20.35 -11.86
C VAL A 52 6.12 20.54 -12.61
N LEU A 53 5.64 19.53 -13.33
CA LEU A 53 4.37 19.60 -14.04
C LEU A 53 3.19 19.84 -13.08
N PHE A 54 3.17 19.14 -11.95
CA PHE A 54 2.14 19.28 -10.93
C PHE A 54 2.16 20.65 -10.25
N THR A 55 3.32 21.09 -9.75
CA THR A 55 3.40 22.30 -8.89
C THR A 55 3.54 23.61 -9.66
N GLN A 56 4.12 23.58 -10.87
CA GLN A 56 4.48 24.80 -11.61
C GLN A 56 3.70 24.96 -12.93
N HIS A 57 3.30 23.86 -13.56
CA HIS A 57 2.63 23.90 -14.86
C HIS A 57 1.14 23.53 -14.82
N GLY A 58 0.59 23.33 -13.61
CA GLY A 58 -0.86 23.15 -13.40
C GLY A 58 -1.42 21.84 -13.91
N TRP A 59 -0.59 20.82 -14.13
CA TRP A 59 -1.03 19.46 -14.41
C TRP A 59 -1.64 18.85 -13.14
N GLY A 60 -2.63 18.00 -13.32
CA GLY A 60 -3.19 17.18 -12.26
C GLY A 60 -2.34 15.93 -12.06
N TYR A 61 -2.04 15.57 -10.82
CA TYR A 61 -1.42 14.28 -10.50
C TYR A 61 -2.50 13.24 -10.25
N GLU A 62 -2.39 12.10 -10.93
CA GLU A 62 -3.37 11.01 -10.87
C GLU A 62 -2.80 9.74 -10.26
N GLY A 63 -1.67 9.84 -9.55
CA GLY A 63 -1.09 8.71 -8.84
C GLY A 63 -0.08 7.93 -9.67
N GLU A 64 0.21 6.74 -9.18
CA GLU A 64 1.12 5.78 -9.79
C GLU A 64 0.29 4.94 -10.75
N ALA A 65 0.50 5.02 -12.06
CA ALA A 65 -0.33 4.29 -13.01
C ALA A 65 0.03 2.80 -13.09
N TRP A 66 1.33 2.48 -13.07
CA TRP A 66 1.84 1.12 -12.96
C TRP A 66 3.30 1.11 -12.55
N TYR A 67 3.84 -0.09 -12.37
CA TYR A 67 5.24 -0.32 -12.11
C TYR A 67 5.87 -1.03 -13.31
N ALA A 68 6.85 -0.38 -13.94
CA ALA A 68 7.60 -0.91 -15.06
C ALA A 68 8.81 -1.73 -14.57
N PRO A 69 9.33 -2.67 -15.39
CA PRO A 69 10.63 -3.28 -15.12
C PRO A 69 11.77 -2.28 -15.03
N ASP A 70 12.88 -2.72 -14.41
CA ASP A 70 14.15 -2.01 -14.41
C ASP A 70 14.67 -1.70 -15.84
N PRO A 71 15.51 -0.66 -15.99
CA PRO A 71 16.11 -0.34 -17.29
C PRO A 71 16.82 -1.53 -17.91
N GLY A 72 16.49 -1.81 -19.18
CA GLY A 72 17.05 -2.93 -19.94
C GLY A 72 16.34 -4.27 -19.70
N GLN A 73 15.32 -4.32 -18.84
CA GLN A 73 14.52 -5.52 -18.61
C GLN A 73 13.18 -5.42 -19.33
N GLY A 74 12.94 -6.28 -20.32
CA GLY A 74 11.75 -6.23 -21.17
C GLY A 74 11.94 -5.37 -22.43
N SER A 75 10.82 -4.96 -23.03
CA SER A 75 10.82 -4.24 -24.31
C SER A 75 10.92 -2.73 -24.09
N PRO A 76 11.82 -2.00 -24.78
CA PRO A 76 11.95 -0.56 -24.63
C PRO A 76 10.68 0.17 -25.08
N VAL A 77 10.22 1.15 -24.29
CA VAL A 77 9.08 2.00 -24.63
C VAL A 77 9.58 3.40 -24.98
N TYR A 78 9.27 3.85 -26.19
CA TYR A 78 9.61 5.17 -26.69
C TYR A 78 8.43 6.12 -26.54
N ARG A 79 8.71 7.35 -26.11
CA ARG A 79 7.75 8.47 -26.07
C ARG A 79 7.98 9.36 -27.29
N LEU A 80 6.93 9.60 -28.06
CA LEU A 80 6.93 10.55 -29.17
C LEU A 80 6.03 11.73 -28.81
N TYR A 81 6.37 12.92 -29.33
CA TYR A 81 5.58 14.13 -29.18
C TYR A 81 5.20 14.69 -30.56
N ASN A 82 3.97 15.21 -30.67
CA ASN A 82 3.54 15.97 -31.84
C ASN A 82 3.10 17.38 -31.39
N ALA A 83 3.84 18.40 -31.81
CA ALA A 83 3.58 19.78 -31.41
C ALA A 83 2.24 20.33 -31.95
N GLY A 84 1.83 19.92 -33.16
CA GLY A 84 0.56 20.34 -33.76
C GLY A 84 -0.65 19.74 -33.06
N LEU A 85 -0.54 18.48 -32.63
CA LEU A 85 -1.58 17.77 -31.87
C LEU A 85 -1.47 17.98 -30.35
N GLN A 86 -0.38 18.59 -29.88
CA GLN A 86 0.05 18.72 -28.48
C GLN A 86 -0.27 17.47 -27.65
N ASN A 87 0.18 16.31 -28.14
CA ASN A 87 -0.01 15.04 -27.45
C ASN A 87 1.22 14.12 -27.56
N HIS A 88 1.31 13.18 -26.62
CA HIS A 88 2.31 12.13 -26.60
C HIS A 88 1.76 10.78 -27.06
N LEU A 89 2.65 9.94 -27.59
CA LEU A 89 2.42 8.54 -27.90
C LEU A 89 3.51 7.66 -27.27
N TYR A 90 3.12 6.53 -26.69
CA TYR A 90 4.03 5.55 -26.10
C TYR A 90 3.96 4.24 -26.88
N THR A 91 5.12 3.73 -27.33
CA THR A 91 5.16 2.51 -28.14
C THR A 91 6.44 1.71 -27.98
N THR A 92 6.33 0.39 -28.10
CA THR A 92 7.47 -0.53 -28.27
C THR A 92 7.77 -0.80 -29.76
N ASP A 93 6.90 -0.37 -30.68
CA ASP A 93 7.02 -0.63 -32.12
C ASP A 93 7.96 0.38 -32.79
N THR A 94 9.16 -0.08 -33.14
CA THR A 94 10.17 0.74 -33.83
C THR A 94 9.75 1.13 -35.26
N ASN A 95 8.85 0.38 -35.90
CA ASN A 95 8.28 0.76 -37.19
C ASN A 95 7.25 1.90 -37.02
N GLU A 96 6.44 1.88 -35.97
CA GLU A 96 5.55 3.00 -35.62
C GLU A 96 6.38 4.27 -35.38
N VAL A 97 7.47 4.17 -34.61
CA VAL A 97 8.43 5.28 -34.40
C VAL A 97 8.95 5.82 -35.74
N LYS A 98 9.48 4.93 -36.59
CA LYS A 98 10.08 5.30 -37.88
C LYS A 98 9.07 6.00 -38.80
N VAL A 99 7.86 5.46 -38.89
CA VAL A 99 6.82 5.99 -39.78
C VAL A 99 6.32 7.35 -39.28
N LEU A 100 6.05 7.48 -37.98
CA LEU A 100 5.56 8.73 -37.40
C LEU A 100 6.58 9.86 -37.48
N THR A 101 7.85 9.56 -37.23
CA THR A 101 8.94 10.56 -37.27
C THR A 101 9.34 10.98 -38.69
N SER A 102 9.25 10.08 -39.68
CA SER A 102 9.61 10.39 -41.07
C SER A 102 8.49 10.99 -41.92
N LYS A 103 7.21 10.74 -41.57
CA LYS A 103 6.08 11.11 -42.43
C LYS A 103 5.00 11.97 -41.78
N TYR A 104 4.86 11.92 -40.46
CA TYR A 104 3.67 12.46 -39.79
C TYR A 104 3.99 13.53 -38.74
N GLY A 105 5.20 14.10 -38.78
CA GLY A 105 5.58 15.27 -37.98
C GLY A 105 5.74 15.00 -36.48
N TRP A 106 5.91 13.74 -36.08
CA TRP A 106 6.22 13.39 -34.69
C TRP A 106 7.73 13.50 -34.44
N THR A 107 8.11 13.85 -33.22
CA THR A 107 9.52 13.86 -32.79
C THR A 107 9.71 12.89 -31.65
N LEU A 108 10.87 12.22 -31.62
CA LEU A 108 11.27 11.43 -30.47
C LEU A 108 11.56 12.35 -29.27
N ASP A 109 11.00 12.00 -28.13
CA ASP A 109 11.32 12.61 -26.85
C ASP A 109 12.51 11.89 -26.18
N ASN A 110 12.98 12.41 -25.05
CA ASN A 110 14.04 11.84 -24.22
C ASN A 110 15.32 11.54 -25.01
N ASN A 111 15.66 12.44 -25.94
CA ASN A 111 16.81 12.29 -26.86
C ASN A 111 16.81 10.95 -27.64
N GLY A 112 15.62 10.40 -27.91
CA GLY A 112 15.45 9.12 -28.61
C GLY A 112 15.70 7.88 -27.75
N GLN A 113 15.94 8.04 -26.45
CA GLN A 113 16.11 6.93 -25.52
C GLN A 113 14.76 6.46 -24.96
N PRO A 114 14.63 5.16 -24.60
CA PRO A 114 13.42 4.66 -23.94
C PRO A 114 13.12 5.45 -22.65
N VAL A 115 11.84 5.73 -22.41
CA VAL A 115 11.38 6.42 -21.18
C VAL A 115 11.09 5.44 -20.03
N PHE A 116 10.79 4.19 -20.38
CA PHE A 116 10.65 3.04 -19.47
C PHE A 116 10.63 1.75 -20.31
N TYR A 117 10.45 0.61 -19.66
CA TYR A 117 10.38 -0.70 -20.30
C TYR A 117 9.01 -1.35 -20.08
N SER A 118 8.61 -2.20 -21.01
CA SER A 118 7.39 -2.99 -20.97
C SER A 118 7.75 -4.45 -20.73
N GLY A 119 7.21 -5.03 -19.66
CA GLY A 119 7.47 -6.40 -19.24
C GLY A 119 6.66 -6.74 -17.99
N GLY A 120 6.64 -8.00 -17.59
CA GLY A 120 5.81 -8.47 -16.47
C GLY A 120 4.41 -8.93 -16.91
N SER A 121 3.47 -8.98 -15.96
CA SER A 121 2.14 -9.59 -16.15
C SER A 121 0.96 -8.61 -16.07
N ALA A 122 1.16 -7.38 -15.57
CA ALA A 122 0.10 -6.38 -15.52
C ALA A 122 -0.16 -5.80 -16.91
N LYS A 123 -1.40 -5.97 -17.40
CA LYS A 123 -1.81 -5.47 -18.71
C LYS A 123 -2.00 -3.95 -18.66
N ILE A 124 -1.46 -3.26 -19.65
CA ILE A 124 -1.71 -1.83 -19.86
C ILE A 124 -2.41 -1.70 -21.20
N TYR A 125 -3.67 -1.29 -21.12
CA TYR A 125 -4.56 -1.10 -22.25
C TYR A 125 -4.35 0.28 -22.87
N ARG A 126 -4.45 0.36 -24.20
CA ARG A 126 -4.44 1.64 -24.94
C ARG A 126 -5.82 1.89 -25.54
N VAL A 127 -6.29 3.14 -25.42
CA VAL A 127 -7.45 3.64 -26.15
C VAL A 127 -7.10 4.90 -26.92
N TYR A 128 -7.78 5.14 -28.02
CA TYR A 128 -7.51 6.22 -28.97
C TYR A 128 -8.77 7.04 -29.26
N ASN A 129 -8.67 8.37 -29.35
CA ASN A 129 -9.80 9.22 -29.71
C ASN A 129 -9.44 10.22 -30.82
N GLN A 130 -9.85 9.89 -32.05
CA GLN A 130 -9.63 10.74 -33.22
C GLN A 130 -10.28 12.13 -33.11
N ASN A 131 -11.42 12.23 -32.41
CA ASN A 131 -12.16 13.48 -32.27
C ASN A 131 -11.49 14.43 -31.26
N LEU A 132 -10.61 13.90 -30.41
CA LEU A 132 -9.80 14.67 -29.48
C LEU A 132 -8.36 14.80 -30.01
N ARG A 133 -8.21 15.29 -31.25
CA ARG A 133 -6.90 15.50 -31.89
C ARG A 133 -6.01 14.24 -31.90
N GLY A 134 -6.62 13.05 -31.89
CA GLY A 134 -5.91 11.79 -31.83
C GLY A 134 -5.23 11.48 -30.50
N LEU A 135 -5.81 11.92 -29.37
CA LEU A 135 -5.33 11.56 -28.04
C LEU A 135 -5.30 10.03 -27.84
N HIS A 136 -4.28 9.57 -27.15
CA HIS A 136 -4.19 8.21 -26.65
C HIS A 136 -4.18 8.23 -25.12
N HIS A 137 -4.74 7.18 -24.52
CA HIS A 137 -4.76 6.99 -23.07
C HIS A 137 -4.32 5.57 -22.73
N TRP A 138 -3.49 5.43 -21.69
CA TRP A 138 -2.98 4.17 -21.18
C TRP A 138 -3.51 3.91 -19.78
N THR A 139 -4.03 2.71 -19.56
CA THR A 139 -4.62 2.36 -18.27
C THR A 139 -4.44 0.90 -17.92
N THR A 140 -4.26 0.63 -16.63
CA THR A 140 -4.38 -0.71 -16.05
C THR A 140 -5.80 -0.98 -15.55
N ASP A 141 -6.69 0.02 -15.53
CA ASP A 141 -8.07 -0.11 -15.08
C ASP A 141 -8.97 -0.63 -16.23
N GLU A 142 -9.46 -1.85 -16.07
CA GLU A 142 -10.38 -2.48 -17.00
C GLU A 142 -11.73 -1.78 -17.07
N ASN A 143 -12.17 -1.15 -15.97
CA ASN A 143 -13.40 -0.37 -15.98
C ASN A 143 -13.22 0.89 -16.83
N GLU A 144 -12.16 1.68 -16.60
CA GLU A 144 -11.80 2.83 -17.44
C GLU A 144 -11.70 2.42 -18.92
N TYR A 145 -11.00 1.33 -19.22
CA TYR A 145 -10.91 0.81 -20.59
C TYR A 145 -12.29 0.47 -21.19
N SER A 146 -13.20 -0.14 -20.41
CA SER A 146 -14.51 -0.61 -20.88
C SER A 146 -15.55 0.50 -21.07
N VAL A 147 -15.46 1.61 -20.32
CA VAL A 147 -16.45 2.70 -20.38
C VAL A 147 -16.12 3.75 -21.45
N LEU A 148 -14.84 3.97 -21.75
CA LEU A 148 -14.40 4.99 -22.69
C LEU A 148 -14.97 4.89 -24.12
N PRO A 149 -15.33 3.71 -24.66
CA PRO A 149 -16.07 3.61 -25.92
C PRO A 149 -17.39 4.39 -25.96
N ARG A 150 -18.09 4.49 -24.83
CA ARG A 150 -19.31 5.29 -24.71
C ARG A 150 -19.04 6.80 -24.82
N HIS A 151 -17.77 7.19 -24.73
CA HIS A 151 -17.28 8.56 -24.81
C HIS A 151 -16.42 8.80 -26.06
N GLY A 152 -16.57 7.97 -27.10
CA GLY A 152 -15.94 8.16 -28.41
C GLY A 152 -14.49 7.67 -28.50
N TRP A 153 -14.00 6.91 -27.52
CA TRP A 153 -12.68 6.29 -27.57
C TRP A 153 -12.73 4.90 -28.22
N GLN A 154 -11.78 4.62 -29.10
CA GLN A 154 -11.58 3.32 -29.72
C GLN A 154 -10.62 2.49 -28.86
N GLN A 155 -11.01 1.25 -28.61
CA GLN A 155 -10.19 0.28 -27.88
C GLN A 155 -9.14 -0.33 -28.79
N GLU A 156 -7.86 -0.29 -28.39
CA GLU A 156 -6.75 -0.83 -29.18
C GLU A 156 -6.10 -2.08 -28.53
N GLY A 157 -6.64 -2.54 -27.40
CA GLY A 157 -6.18 -3.70 -26.67
C GLY A 157 -5.00 -3.43 -25.73
N VAL A 158 -4.38 -4.51 -25.26
CA VAL A 158 -3.16 -4.46 -24.46
C VAL A 158 -2.00 -4.07 -25.37
N LYS A 159 -1.31 -2.98 -25.05
CA LYS A 159 -0.15 -2.49 -25.82
C LYS A 159 1.15 -2.58 -25.05
N LEU A 160 1.09 -2.52 -23.72
CA LEU A 160 2.25 -2.58 -22.84
C LEU A 160 1.96 -3.52 -21.66
N TYR A 161 3.02 -3.94 -20.99
CA TYR A 161 2.97 -4.70 -19.75
C TYR A 161 3.81 -4.01 -18.67
N GLY A 162 3.35 -4.08 -17.42
CA GLY A 162 4.11 -3.72 -16.23
C GLY A 162 4.35 -4.93 -15.31
N ASN A 163 5.31 -4.80 -14.40
CA ASN A 163 5.55 -5.79 -13.36
C ASN A 163 4.35 -5.94 -12.41
N ARG A 164 3.61 -4.85 -12.18
CA ARG A 164 2.31 -4.84 -11.48
C ARG A 164 1.51 -3.56 -11.76
N VAL A 165 0.21 -3.60 -11.48
CA VAL A 165 -0.68 -2.43 -11.58
C VAL A 165 -0.30 -1.36 -10.55
N GLY A 166 -0.60 -0.10 -10.87
CA GLY A 166 -0.29 1.03 -9.98
C GLY A 166 -1.40 1.36 -8.99
N VAL A 167 -1.25 2.50 -8.32
CA VAL A 167 -2.24 3.09 -7.40
C VAL A 167 -2.70 4.45 -7.98
N PRO A 168 -3.50 4.46 -9.06
CA PRO A 168 -4.06 5.70 -9.56
C PRO A 168 -5.01 6.30 -8.51
N ILE A 169 -4.96 7.61 -8.36
CA ILE A 169 -5.83 8.39 -7.48
C ILE A 169 -6.73 9.29 -8.31
N GLN A 170 -7.79 9.82 -7.70
CA GLN A 170 -8.53 10.92 -8.31
C GLN A 170 -7.58 12.10 -8.57
N THR A 171 -7.67 12.67 -9.77
CA THR A 171 -6.85 13.79 -10.22
C THR A 171 -6.78 14.90 -9.17
N GLN A 172 -5.59 15.16 -8.66
CA GLN A 172 -5.30 16.25 -7.73
C GLN A 172 -4.61 17.37 -8.48
N TYR A 173 -5.07 18.62 -8.32
CA TYR A 173 -4.37 19.79 -8.84
C TYR A 173 -3.67 20.54 -7.71
N TYR A 174 -2.46 21.03 -7.98
CA TYR A 174 -1.74 21.82 -7.00
C TYR A 174 -2.50 23.09 -6.65
N GLN A 175 -2.81 23.26 -5.37
CA GLN A 175 -3.39 24.47 -4.82
C GLN A 175 -2.25 25.28 -4.19
N TYR A 176 -1.88 26.38 -4.84
CA TYR A 176 -0.92 27.31 -4.25
C TYR A 176 -1.56 28.00 -3.05
N SER A 177 -1.05 27.71 -1.84
CA SER A 177 -1.36 28.48 -0.65
C SER A 177 -0.22 29.46 -0.41
N PRO A 178 -0.41 30.78 -0.57
CA PRO A 178 0.61 31.73 -0.16
C PRO A 178 0.84 31.59 1.35
N VAL A 179 2.09 31.40 1.73
CA VAL A 179 2.51 31.30 3.14
C VAL A 179 2.12 32.60 3.85
N ALA A 180 1.17 32.50 4.78
CA ALA A 180 0.85 33.58 5.70
C ALA A 180 2.04 33.84 6.63
N SER A 181 2.47 35.10 6.71
CA SER A 181 3.34 35.61 7.75
C SER A 181 2.72 35.38 9.15
N GLN A 182 3.59 35.10 10.12
CA GLN A 182 3.30 34.81 11.53
C GLN A 182 2.40 35.88 12.23
N PRO A 183 1.70 35.52 13.32
CA PRO A 183 0.47 36.19 13.78
C PRO A 183 0.72 37.42 14.67
N THR A 184 -0.15 38.43 14.55
CA THR A 184 -0.34 39.51 15.54
C THR A 184 -1.69 39.38 16.28
N PRO A 185 -1.77 39.68 17.60
CA PRO A 185 -2.99 39.58 18.42
C PRO A 185 -4.01 40.73 18.22
N PRO A 186 -5.25 40.64 18.77
CA PRO A 186 -6.50 40.83 18.01
C PRO A 186 -7.08 42.25 18.04
N SER A 187 -7.89 42.57 17.02
CA SER A 187 -8.93 43.62 17.08
C SER A 187 -10.18 43.21 16.30
N GLN A 188 -11.33 43.50 16.91
CA GLN A 188 -12.69 43.24 16.42
C GLN A 188 -13.09 44.21 15.29
N SER A 189 -13.81 43.72 14.27
CA SER A 189 -15.22 44.09 13.97
C SER A 189 -15.64 43.83 12.52
N THR A 190 -16.82 43.20 12.41
CA THR A 190 -17.94 43.41 11.46
C THR A 190 -17.77 43.40 9.94
N GLY A 191 -18.58 42.57 9.25
CA GLY A 191 -19.07 42.85 7.90
C GLY A 191 -19.21 41.63 6.98
N SER A 192 -20.43 41.14 6.82
CA SER A 192 -20.86 39.99 6.01
C SER A 192 -20.76 40.18 4.49
N ALA A 193 -20.36 39.13 3.76
CA ALA A 193 -20.89 38.80 2.42
C ALA A 193 -20.67 37.31 2.12
N GLN A 194 -21.76 36.53 2.11
CA GLN A 194 -21.79 35.17 1.59
C GLN A 194 -21.69 35.21 0.06
N THR A 195 -20.65 34.60 -0.48
CA THR A 195 -20.66 34.02 -1.84
C THR A 195 -20.17 32.58 -1.71
N SER A 196 -21.04 31.65 -2.07
CA SER A 196 -20.88 30.20 -1.97
C SER A 196 -19.61 29.71 -2.67
N GLN A 197 -18.62 29.30 -1.87
CA GLN A 197 -17.57 28.36 -2.29
C GLN A 197 -18.21 26.98 -2.51
N PRO A 198 -17.82 26.21 -3.53
CA PRO A 198 -18.00 24.77 -3.50
C PRO A 198 -17.18 24.21 -2.33
N ALA A 199 -17.86 23.49 -1.44
CA ALA A 199 -17.26 22.89 -0.26
C ALA A 199 -16.00 22.09 -0.61
N GLN A 200 -14.92 22.30 0.14
CA GLN A 200 -13.81 21.35 0.19
C GLN A 200 -14.41 19.98 0.53
N GLY A 201 -14.36 19.05 -0.42
CA GLY A 201 -14.89 17.71 -0.22
C GLY A 201 -14.14 17.03 0.91
N ASN A 202 -14.78 16.88 2.06
CA ASN A 202 -14.45 15.83 3.02
C ASN A 202 -14.50 14.51 2.23
N ASN A 203 -13.35 13.91 1.92
CA ASN A 203 -13.30 12.48 1.63
C ASN A 203 -13.67 11.76 2.92
N GLN A 204 -14.96 11.69 3.23
CA GLN A 204 -15.47 10.99 4.39
C GLN A 204 -15.52 9.51 4.01
N LEU A 205 -14.84 8.67 4.79
CA LEU A 205 -14.99 7.23 4.70
C LEU A 205 -16.47 6.85 4.84
N PRO A 206 -16.98 5.89 4.05
CA PRO A 206 -18.32 5.38 4.25
C PRO A 206 -18.52 4.96 5.71
N SER A 207 -19.56 5.51 6.33
CA SER A 207 -19.90 5.24 7.74
C SER A 207 -20.65 3.92 7.94
N THR A 208 -21.03 3.26 6.84
CA THR A 208 -21.76 1.99 6.84
C THR A 208 -21.07 1.00 5.91
N ILE A 209 -20.87 -0.22 6.38
CA ILE A 209 -20.44 -1.36 5.55
C ILE A 209 -21.68 -1.83 4.78
N PRO A 210 -21.78 -1.64 3.45
CA PRO A 210 -22.98 -2.08 2.74
C PRO A 210 -23.06 -3.61 2.71
N SER A 211 -24.26 -4.16 2.85
CA SER A 211 -24.51 -5.60 2.85
C SER A 211 -24.02 -6.24 1.55
N GLY A 212 -23.10 -7.22 1.63
CA GLY A 212 -22.53 -7.89 0.46
C GLY A 212 -21.32 -7.19 -0.19
N SER A 213 -20.87 -6.05 0.34
CA SER A 213 -19.58 -5.43 -0.03
C SER A 213 -18.41 -6.17 0.61
N ALA A 214 -17.21 -6.08 0.03
CA ALA A 214 -15.92 -6.66 0.48
C ALA A 214 -15.87 -7.14 1.95
N THR A 215 -16.37 -8.35 2.21
CA THR A 215 -16.23 -9.09 3.47
C THR A 215 -15.19 -10.18 3.29
N ILE A 216 -14.65 -10.71 4.38
CA ILE A 216 -13.73 -11.84 4.29
C ILE A 216 -14.31 -13.03 3.52
N ALA A 217 -15.62 -13.29 3.59
CA ALA A 217 -16.23 -14.45 2.94
C ALA A 217 -16.21 -14.35 1.41
N ASN A 218 -16.58 -13.18 0.86
CA ASN A 218 -16.73 -12.97 -0.58
C ASN A 218 -15.53 -12.29 -1.26
N THR A 219 -14.53 -11.85 -0.49
CA THR A 219 -13.31 -11.25 -1.06
C THR A 219 -12.31 -12.34 -1.42
N GLU A 220 -11.92 -12.41 -2.70
CA GLU A 220 -10.90 -13.34 -3.17
C GLU A 220 -9.53 -12.98 -2.55
N SER A 221 -8.87 -13.96 -1.94
CA SER A 221 -7.55 -13.80 -1.32
C SER A 221 -6.97 -15.17 -0.96
N ASN A 222 -5.65 -15.30 -0.89
CA ASN A 222 -5.01 -16.46 -0.27
C ASN A 222 -5.08 -16.37 1.27
N HIS A 223 -4.77 -15.20 1.82
CA HIS A 223 -4.87 -14.90 3.25
C HIS A 223 -5.70 -13.64 3.45
N THR A 224 -6.53 -13.60 4.50
CA THR A 224 -7.21 -12.38 4.94
C THR A 224 -7.32 -12.36 6.45
N ILE A 225 -7.15 -11.17 7.03
CA ILE A 225 -7.55 -10.85 8.39
C ILE A 225 -8.52 -9.66 8.35
N GLU A 226 -9.65 -9.78 9.05
CA GLU A 226 -10.67 -8.75 9.18
C GLU A 226 -10.99 -8.55 10.67
N ALA A 227 -11.11 -7.30 11.14
CA ALA A 227 -11.52 -6.99 12.51
C ALA A 227 -12.13 -5.58 12.62
N ASP A 228 -12.99 -5.38 13.62
CA ASP A 228 -13.36 -4.05 14.12
C ASP A 228 -12.21 -3.51 14.98
N VAL A 229 -11.65 -2.37 14.60
CA VAL A 229 -10.46 -1.77 15.21
C VAL A 229 -10.75 -0.36 15.70
N ALA A 230 -10.40 -0.09 16.96
CA ALA A 230 -10.45 1.25 17.55
C ALA A 230 -9.12 1.57 18.23
N LEU A 231 -8.69 2.83 18.12
CA LEU A 231 -7.42 3.32 18.66
C LEU A 231 -7.63 4.58 19.50
N THR A 232 -7.04 4.60 20.69
CA THR A 232 -6.85 5.78 21.52
C THR A 232 -5.46 5.72 22.16
N GLY A 233 -4.97 6.86 22.65
CA GLY A 233 -3.64 6.96 23.24
C GLY A 233 -3.23 8.41 23.48
N SER A 234 -2.01 8.60 23.98
CA SER A 234 -1.42 9.92 24.21
C SER A 234 0.08 9.89 23.97
N GLY A 235 0.67 11.06 23.72
CA GLY A 235 2.12 11.21 23.55
C GLY A 235 2.52 11.38 22.09
N THR A 236 3.65 10.79 21.70
CA THR A 236 4.31 11.08 20.42
C THR A 236 3.93 10.12 19.29
N GLY A 237 3.50 8.89 19.60
CA GLY A 237 2.95 7.98 18.60
C GLY A 237 2.39 6.67 19.17
N TYR A 238 1.39 6.10 18.49
CA TYR A 238 0.77 4.80 18.83
C TYR A 238 -0.03 4.24 17.63
N HIS A 239 -0.15 2.90 17.54
CA HIS A 239 -0.87 2.23 16.44
C HIS A 239 -1.67 1.00 16.84
N ALA A 240 -2.65 0.65 15.99
CA ALA A 240 -3.38 -0.62 16.01
C ALA A 240 -3.41 -1.20 14.60
N LYS A 241 -2.80 -2.37 14.37
CA LYS A 241 -2.63 -2.95 13.04
C LYS A 241 -3.03 -4.42 12.94
N LEU A 242 -3.62 -4.75 11.79
CA LEU A 242 -3.68 -6.11 11.27
C LEU A 242 -2.35 -6.42 10.61
N VAL A 243 -1.82 -7.63 10.78
CA VAL A 243 -0.48 -7.98 10.27
C VAL A 243 -0.50 -9.35 9.64
N MET A 244 0.13 -9.47 8.47
CA MET A 244 0.52 -10.73 7.84
C MET A 244 2.04 -10.79 7.81
N ALA A 245 2.63 -11.75 8.52
CA ALA A 245 4.07 -11.79 8.70
C ALA A 245 4.61 -13.19 8.47
N ALA A 246 5.76 -13.25 7.83
CA ALA A 246 6.65 -14.39 7.82
C ALA A 246 7.96 -14.01 8.57
N PRO A 247 8.90 -14.93 8.79
CA PRO A 247 10.13 -14.65 9.56
C PRO A 247 10.96 -13.42 9.10
N ASP A 248 10.93 -13.10 7.81
CA ASP A 248 11.81 -12.13 7.14
C ASP A 248 11.05 -11.05 6.34
N ALA A 249 9.72 -11.14 6.27
CA ALA A 249 8.87 -10.18 5.56
C ALA A 249 7.52 -10.02 6.23
N ALA A 250 6.88 -8.87 6.07
CA ALA A 250 5.54 -8.62 6.58
C ALA A 250 4.80 -7.56 5.77
N VAL A 251 3.48 -7.58 5.88
CA VAL A 251 2.62 -6.44 5.55
C VAL A 251 1.70 -6.17 6.73
N SER A 252 1.67 -4.93 7.22
CA SER A 252 0.76 -4.49 8.26
C SER A 252 -0.21 -3.46 7.69
N PHE A 253 -1.43 -3.39 8.23
CA PHE A 253 -2.44 -2.39 7.88
C PHE A 253 -3.22 -1.95 9.11
N GLY A 254 -3.30 -0.65 9.38
CA GLY A 254 -4.19 -0.16 10.43
C GLY A 254 -4.06 1.31 10.75
N LEU A 255 -4.53 1.70 11.93
CA LEU A 255 -4.50 3.08 12.40
C LEU A 255 -3.14 3.40 13.02
N GLN A 256 -2.56 4.55 12.66
CA GLN A 256 -1.37 5.07 13.33
C GLN A 256 -1.49 6.57 13.54
N PHE A 257 -1.26 7.00 14.78
CA PHE A 257 -0.99 8.38 15.14
C PHE A 257 0.51 8.55 15.34
N ASP A 258 1.10 9.57 14.74
CA ASP A 258 2.53 9.87 14.92
C ASP A 258 2.83 11.36 14.70
N THR A 259 3.46 11.97 15.70
CA THR A 259 3.92 13.37 15.68
C THR A 259 5.15 13.58 14.79
N ALA A 260 5.89 12.52 14.46
CA ALA A 260 7.01 12.54 13.52
C ALA A 260 6.63 12.04 12.12
N ALA A 261 5.35 11.77 11.86
CA ALA A 261 4.90 11.38 10.54
C ALA A 261 5.23 12.45 9.50
N VAL A 262 5.56 12.01 8.28
CA VAL A 262 5.75 12.89 7.13
C VAL A 262 4.50 13.74 6.87
N ALA A 263 4.70 15.01 6.50
CA ALA A 263 3.59 15.86 6.07
C ALA A 263 2.84 15.25 4.88
N PRO A 264 1.49 15.41 4.79
CA PRO A 264 0.61 16.21 5.65
C PRO A 264 0.06 15.46 6.88
N TYR A 265 0.64 14.32 7.26
CA TYR A 265 0.12 13.41 8.30
C TYR A 265 0.70 13.66 9.70
N THR A 266 1.65 14.58 9.82
CA THR A 266 2.27 14.98 11.10
C THR A 266 1.21 15.31 12.16
N GLY A 267 1.21 14.56 13.26
CA GLY A 267 0.25 14.77 14.36
C GLY A 267 -1.20 14.43 14.01
N LYS A 268 -1.43 13.62 12.97
CA LYS A 268 -2.75 13.12 12.57
C LYS A 268 -2.78 11.60 12.64
N THR A 269 -3.97 11.03 12.79
CA THR A 269 -4.17 9.58 12.69
C THR A 269 -4.49 9.22 11.25
N ALA A 270 -3.73 8.29 10.67
CA ALA A 270 -3.91 7.82 9.29
C ALA A 270 -4.12 6.31 9.26
N PHE A 271 -4.74 5.80 8.19
CA PHE A 271 -4.62 4.39 7.84
C PHE A 271 -3.32 4.17 7.08
N LEU A 272 -2.49 3.27 7.57
CA LEU A 272 -1.14 3.05 7.08
C LEU A 272 -0.93 1.57 6.79
N ILE A 273 -0.37 1.30 5.61
CA ILE A 273 0.31 0.06 5.28
C ILE A 273 1.80 0.21 5.56
N GLU A 274 2.38 -0.80 6.20
CA GLU A 274 3.83 -1.01 6.19
C GLU A 274 4.12 -2.29 5.43
N ASN A 275 4.84 -2.16 4.33
CA ASN A 275 5.21 -3.24 3.44
C ASN A 275 6.70 -3.53 3.61
N ILE A 276 7.00 -4.59 4.35
CA ILE A 276 8.33 -4.97 4.79
C ILE A 276 8.77 -6.16 3.93
N GLY A 277 9.58 -5.89 2.92
CA GLY A 277 10.29 -6.93 2.16
C GLY A 277 11.58 -7.37 2.85
N SER A 278 12.19 -6.49 3.65
CA SER A 278 13.27 -6.82 4.58
C SER A 278 13.46 -5.69 5.62
N ASN A 279 14.17 -6.00 6.71
CA ASN A 279 14.56 -5.00 7.72
C ASN A 279 15.79 -4.16 7.32
N ASN A 280 16.37 -4.41 6.14
CA ASN A 280 17.48 -3.63 5.64
C ASN A 280 17.00 -2.24 5.19
N VAL A 281 17.92 -1.27 5.14
CA VAL A 281 17.64 0.05 4.58
C VAL A 281 17.10 -0.10 3.15
N GLY A 282 15.96 0.52 2.86
CA GLY A 282 15.27 0.40 1.56
C GLY A 282 14.38 -0.84 1.41
N GLY A 283 14.30 -1.70 2.43
CA GLY A 283 13.43 -2.89 2.44
C GLY A 283 12.01 -2.65 2.95
N GLN A 284 11.68 -1.42 3.35
CA GLN A 284 10.43 -1.07 3.99
C GLN A 284 9.75 0.08 3.25
N TYR A 285 8.47 -0.09 2.92
CA TYR A 285 7.68 0.88 2.18
C TYR A 285 6.40 1.21 2.94
N TYR A 286 6.11 2.50 3.06
CA TYR A 286 5.01 3.01 3.86
C TYR A 286 3.97 3.66 2.94
N HIS A 287 2.74 3.14 2.93
CA HIS A 287 1.66 3.66 2.09
C HIS A 287 0.49 4.09 2.96
N ARG A 288 0.07 5.35 2.86
CA ARG A 288 -1.07 5.87 3.63
C ARG A 288 -2.31 5.93 2.74
N ALA A 289 -3.46 5.61 3.31
CA ALA A 289 -4.73 5.85 2.65
C ALA A 289 -4.98 7.36 2.50
N ASN A 290 -5.77 7.74 1.51
CA ASN A 290 -6.23 9.13 1.30
C ASN A 290 -7.32 9.57 2.30
N TYR A 291 -7.48 8.84 3.40
CA TYR A 291 -8.46 9.08 4.44
C TYR A 291 -7.74 9.21 5.79
N LEU A 292 -8.12 10.22 6.57
CA LEU A 292 -7.68 10.33 7.95
C LEU A 292 -8.64 9.55 8.85
N ALA A 293 -8.08 8.92 9.88
CA ALA A 293 -8.86 8.30 10.92
C ALA A 293 -9.11 9.29 12.05
N SER A 294 -10.28 9.17 12.67
CA SER A 294 -10.54 9.76 13.98
C SER A 294 -10.21 8.77 15.08
N LEU A 295 -9.53 9.23 16.14
CA LEU A 295 -9.35 8.46 17.37
C LEU A 295 -10.70 8.18 18.04
N ASN A 296 -10.75 7.16 18.89
CA ASN A 296 -11.97 6.74 19.60
C ASN A 296 -13.15 6.41 18.65
N THR A 297 -12.84 6.05 17.41
CA THR A 297 -13.81 5.62 16.40
C THR A 297 -13.47 4.19 15.99
N THR A 298 -14.47 3.33 15.92
CA THR A 298 -14.32 1.96 15.45
C THR A 298 -14.43 1.90 13.93
N TYR A 299 -13.46 1.27 13.28
CA TYR A 299 -13.46 1.00 11.85
C TYR A 299 -13.40 -0.50 11.62
N ARG A 300 -14.15 -0.99 10.64
CA ARG A 300 -13.95 -2.35 10.14
C ARG A 300 -12.76 -2.35 9.20
N LEU A 301 -11.66 -2.96 9.63
CA LEU A 301 -10.47 -3.12 8.80
C LEU A 301 -10.42 -4.51 8.21
N MET A 302 -9.96 -4.62 6.97
CA MET A 302 -9.61 -5.89 6.34
C MET A 302 -8.29 -5.74 5.58
N LEU A 303 -7.39 -6.70 5.74
CA LEU A 303 -6.16 -6.83 4.97
C LEU A 303 -6.20 -8.17 4.25
N THR A 304 -6.03 -8.14 2.93
CA THR A 304 -5.98 -9.33 2.08
C THR A 304 -4.57 -9.51 1.50
N LEU A 305 -4.20 -10.76 1.19
CA LEU A 305 -2.97 -11.10 0.50
C LEU A 305 -3.21 -12.25 -0.47
N GLN A 306 -2.75 -12.08 -1.70
CA GLN A 306 -2.83 -13.05 -2.79
C GLN A 306 -1.57 -13.92 -2.87
N LYS A 307 -1.65 -15.02 -3.62
CA LYS A 307 -0.50 -15.92 -3.84
C LYS A 307 0.65 -15.23 -4.55
N ASP A 308 0.41 -14.23 -5.38
CA ASP A 308 1.47 -13.46 -6.04
C ASP A 308 2.12 -12.40 -5.12
N GLY A 309 1.67 -12.30 -3.86
CA GLY A 309 2.12 -11.30 -2.89
C GLY A 309 1.35 -9.98 -2.94
N SER A 310 0.36 -9.84 -3.83
CA SER A 310 -0.47 -8.64 -3.91
C SER A 310 -1.37 -8.52 -2.69
N TYR A 311 -1.46 -7.35 -2.07
CA TYR A 311 -2.28 -7.10 -0.89
C TYR A 311 -3.23 -5.91 -1.08
N VAL A 312 -4.32 -5.91 -0.34
CA VAL A 312 -5.30 -4.83 -0.32
C VAL A 312 -5.78 -4.55 1.09
N GLY A 313 -5.80 -3.28 1.49
CA GLY A 313 -6.34 -2.78 2.74
C GLY A 313 -7.70 -2.09 2.52
N TYR A 314 -8.68 -2.47 3.33
CA TYR A 314 -10.04 -1.95 3.28
C TYR A 314 -10.43 -1.32 4.62
N VAL A 315 -11.16 -0.21 4.55
CA VAL A 315 -11.79 0.46 5.69
C VAL A 315 -13.29 0.52 5.44
N ASN A 316 -14.07 -0.04 6.36
CA ASN A 316 -15.54 -0.14 6.27
C ASN A 316 -16.02 -0.76 4.94
N GLY A 317 -15.27 -1.74 4.42
CA GLY A 317 -15.56 -2.41 3.14
C GLY A 317 -15.15 -1.61 1.90
N THR A 318 -14.64 -0.38 2.06
CA THR A 318 -14.06 0.40 0.97
C THR A 318 -12.58 0.08 0.86
N GLU A 319 -12.12 -0.26 -0.33
CA GLU A 319 -10.70 -0.34 -0.59
C GLU A 319 -10.06 1.04 -0.44
N VAL A 320 -9.00 1.13 0.35
CA VAL A 320 -8.30 2.41 0.58
C VAL A 320 -6.83 2.40 0.20
N VAL A 321 -6.25 1.21 0.04
CA VAL A 321 -4.83 1.04 -0.27
C VAL A 321 -4.60 -0.37 -0.82
N ARG A 322 -3.67 -0.51 -1.77
CA ARG A 322 -3.21 -1.79 -2.29
C ARG A 322 -1.72 -1.73 -2.61
N GLY A 323 -1.10 -2.88 -2.76
CA GLY A 323 0.30 -2.99 -3.16
C GLY A 323 0.72 -4.43 -3.34
N ARG A 324 2.03 -4.69 -3.34
CA ARG A 324 2.58 -6.04 -3.46
C ARG A 324 3.81 -6.20 -2.56
N ASN A 325 3.89 -7.33 -1.88
CA ASN A 325 5.10 -7.80 -1.21
C ASN A 325 5.54 -9.10 -1.89
N ALA A 326 6.50 -9.01 -2.82
CA ALA A 326 6.98 -10.18 -3.55
C ALA A 326 7.65 -11.23 -2.64
N VAL A 327 8.18 -10.82 -1.49
CA VAL A 327 8.79 -11.73 -0.49
C VAL A 327 7.72 -12.53 0.25
N LEU A 328 6.46 -12.09 0.23
CA LEU A 328 5.32 -12.85 0.76
C LEU A 328 4.62 -13.72 -0.30
N ALA A 329 5.07 -13.70 -1.55
CA ALA A 329 4.45 -14.48 -2.62
C ALA A 329 4.64 -15.99 -2.40
N ASP A 330 3.54 -16.74 -2.57
CA ASP A 330 3.43 -18.20 -2.50
C ASP A 330 4.00 -18.86 -1.23
N ARG A 331 4.02 -18.11 -0.13
CA ARG A 331 4.51 -18.60 1.16
C ARG A 331 3.46 -19.38 1.91
N SER A 332 3.91 -20.46 2.54
CA SER A 332 3.11 -21.32 3.44
C SER A 332 3.28 -20.96 4.91
N ASP A 333 4.27 -20.13 5.26
CA ASP A 333 4.65 -19.76 6.62
C ASP A 333 4.20 -18.33 7.00
N ILE A 334 3.04 -17.91 6.48
CA ILE A 334 2.43 -16.62 6.78
C ILE A 334 1.57 -16.74 8.05
N TYR A 335 1.93 -15.97 9.06
CA TYR A 335 1.17 -15.78 10.29
C TYR A 335 0.24 -14.57 10.19
N LEU A 336 -1.01 -14.75 10.61
CA LEU A 336 -1.97 -13.66 10.80
C LEU A 336 -1.90 -13.17 12.24
N ARG A 337 -1.84 -11.86 12.43
CA ARG A 337 -1.63 -11.24 13.75
C ARG A 337 -2.41 -9.93 13.89
N VAL A 338 -2.65 -9.54 15.14
CA VAL A 338 -3.01 -8.16 15.50
C VAL A 338 -1.95 -7.58 16.43
N GLU A 339 -1.69 -6.28 16.27
CA GLU A 339 -0.63 -5.58 16.98
C GLU A 339 -1.12 -4.24 17.54
N GLY A 340 -0.76 -3.94 18.79
CA GLY A 340 -0.82 -2.60 19.35
C GLY A 340 0.55 -2.16 19.84
N ALA A 341 1.00 -0.97 19.45
CA ALA A 341 2.31 -0.44 19.86
C ALA A 341 2.26 1.05 20.21
N ALA A 342 3.18 1.48 21.06
CA ALA A 342 3.41 2.89 21.38
C ALA A 342 4.86 3.27 21.03
N ARG A 343 5.10 4.52 20.67
CA ARG A 343 6.37 4.94 20.05
C ARG A 343 7.51 5.10 21.05
N LYS A 344 7.29 5.87 22.13
CA LYS A 344 8.33 6.24 23.10
C LYS A 344 7.90 5.96 24.54
N THR A 345 8.87 5.81 25.44
CA THR A 345 8.61 5.76 26.89
C THR A 345 7.75 6.96 27.30
N GLY A 346 6.62 6.69 27.96
CA GLY A 346 5.62 7.69 28.36
C GLY A 346 4.43 7.81 27.40
N ASP A 347 4.53 7.29 26.17
CA ASP A 347 3.39 7.22 25.26
C ASP A 347 2.41 6.16 25.74
N SER A 348 1.12 6.49 25.70
CA SER A 348 0.06 5.57 26.08
C SER A 348 -0.72 5.08 24.87
N ILE A 349 -1.24 3.87 24.97
CA ILE A 349 -2.04 3.22 23.94
C ILE A 349 -3.20 2.48 24.59
N THR A 350 -4.33 2.50 23.89
CA THR A 350 -5.39 1.51 24.00
C THR A 350 -5.87 1.17 22.59
N ALA A 351 -5.52 -0.03 22.13
CA ALA A 351 -5.90 -0.61 20.84
C ALA A 351 -6.88 -1.77 21.05
N HIS A 352 -8.08 -1.63 20.52
CA HIS A 352 -9.13 -2.64 20.58
C HIS A 352 -9.30 -3.33 19.23
N PHE A 353 -9.35 -4.66 19.25
CA PHE A 353 -9.70 -5.50 18.12
C PHE A 353 -10.88 -6.38 18.53
N SER A 354 -11.94 -6.38 17.72
CA SER A 354 -13.11 -7.22 17.93
C SER A 354 -13.62 -7.82 16.63
N ALA A 355 -14.53 -8.80 16.69
CA ALA A 355 -15.10 -9.45 15.50
C ALA A 355 -14.02 -9.99 14.53
N ILE A 356 -12.93 -10.55 15.09
CA ILE A 356 -11.77 -11.00 14.33
C ILE A 356 -12.13 -12.22 13.49
N LYS A 357 -11.86 -12.15 12.19
CA LYS A 357 -12.08 -13.23 11.22
C LYS A 357 -10.82 -13.46 10.39
N LEU A 358 -10.55 -14.73 10.10
CA LEU A 358 -9.35 -15.15 9.38
C LEU A 358 -9.70 -16.08 8.22
N LYS A 359 -8.99 -15.91 7.11
CA LYS A 359 -9.01 -16.76 5.92
C LYS A 359 -7.56 -17.15 5.64
N GLN A 360 -7.31 -18.43 5.42
CA GLN A 360 -5.98 -18.94 5.09
C GLN A 360 -6.11 -19.96 3.96
N HIS A 361 -5.13 -19.98 3.06
CA HIS A 361 -5.13 -20.86 1.88
C HIS A 361 -6.41 -20.75 1.02
N GLY A 362 -6.99 -19.55 0.95
CA GLY A 362 -8.25 -19.29 0.23
C GLY A 362 -9.52 -19.73 0.96
N ILE A 363 -9.41 -20.37 2.12
CA ILE A 363 -10.54 -20.94 2.85
C ILE A 363 -10.89 -20.05 4.04
N TYR A 364 -12.11 -19.53 4.04
CA TYR A 364 -12.71 -18.88 5.20
C TYR A 364 -13.59 -19.89 5.93
N THR A 365 -13.28 -20.12 7.20
CA THR A 365 -14.11 -20.92 8.10
C THR A 365 -14.51 -20.05 9.27
N GLU A 366 -15.81 -19.90 9.49
CA GLU A 366 -16.31 -19.22 10.68
C GLU A 366 -16.06 -20.11 11.90
N ARG A 367 -15.06 -19.73 12.72
CA ARG A 367 -14.67 -20.43 13.93
C ARG A 367 -13.91 -19.51 14.87
N ARG A 368 -13.68 -20.01 16.08
CA ARG A 368 -12.78 -19.41 17.06
C ARG A 368 -11.35 -19.88 16.81
N TRP A 369 -10.38 -19.04 17.17
CA TRP A 369 -8.98 -19.26 16.84
C TRP A 369 -8.12 -19.36 18.10
N PRO A 370 -7.14 -20.27 18.16
CA PRO A 370 -6.04 -20.15 19.10
C PRO A 370 -5.31 -18.83 18.90
N ALA A 371 -5.34 -17.99 19.92
CA ALA A 371 -4.63 -16.72 20.00
C ALA A 371 -3.43 -16.90 20.93
N THR A 372 -2.23 -16.78 20.36
CA THR A 372 -0.95 -16.90 21.06
C THR A 372 -0.37 -15.52 21.31
N PRO A 373 -0.31 -15.06 22.56
CA PRO A 373 0.40 -13.83 22.90
C PRO A 373 1.89 -13.93 22.60
N GLN A 374 2.45 -12.88 22.01
CA GLN A 374 3.85 -12.77 21.63
C GLN A 374 4.43 -11.43 22.10
N PHE A 375 5.76 -11.42 22.29
CA PHE A 375 6.63 -10.27 22.56
C PHE A 375 6.49 -9.53 23.90
N ASN A 376 7.64 -9.12 24.45
CA ASN A 376 7.96 -8.49 25.74
C ASN A 376 6.85 -8.31 26.80
N ILE A 377 7.08 -8.91 27.96
CA ILE A 377 6.23 -8.86 29.18
C ILE A 377 6.47 -7.62 30.07
N ALA A 378 7.48 -6.80 29.78
CA ALA A 378 7.98 -5.76 30.69
C ALA A 378 7.99 -4.34 30.10
N ASN A 379 7.32 -4.11 28.96
CA ASN A 379 7.27 -2.79 28.32
C ASN A 379 6.12 -1.89 28.82
N GLY A 380 5.28 -2.38 29.74
CA GLY A 380 4.14 -1.62 30.27
C GLY A 380 2.87 -1.69 29.41
N ILE A 381 2.90 -2.38 28.26
CA ILE A 381 1.72 -2.66 27.42
C ILE A 381 1.14 -4.01 27.81
N LEU A 382 -0.08 -3.99 28.36
CA LEU A 382 -0.80 -5.18 28.78
C LEU A 382 -1.65 -5.72 27.63
N THR A 383 -1.70 -7.04 27.49
CA THR A 383 -2.59 -7.74 26.57
C THR A 383 -3.76 -8.35 27.34
N LYS A 384 -4.98 -8.11 26.86
CA LYS A 384 -6.20 -8.78 27.32
C LYS A 384 -6.85 -9.54 26.18
N ILE A 385 -7.20 -10.80 26.42
CA ILE A 385 -8.00 -11.63 25.50
C ILE A 385 -9.32 -11.90 26.20
N ASP A 386 -10.42 -11.47 25.57
CA ASP A 386 -11.79 -11.56 26.11
C ASP A 386 -11.91 -11.02 27.54
N GLY A 387 -11.24 -9.90 27.80
CA GLY A 387 -11.23 -9.23 29.11
C GLY A 387 -10.25 -9.81 30.13
N VAL A 388 -9.70 -10.99 29.89
CA VAL A 388 -8.71 -11.62 30.77
C VAL A 388 -7.30 -11.17 30.38
N GLN A 389 -6.59 -10.56 31.32
CA GLN A 389 -5.18 -10.23 31.12
C GLN A 389 -4.35 -11.51 30.96
N VAL A 390 -3.46 -11.50 29.97
CA VAL A 390 -2.56 -12.62 29.66
C VAL A 390 -1.12 -12.15 29.76
N ARG A 391 -0.19 -13.07 30.03
CA ARG A 391 1.23 -12.77 29.82
C ARG A 391 1.50 -12.79 28.33
N ASN A 392 2.38 -11.91 27.88
CA ASN A 392 2.82 -11.88 26.48
C ASN A 392 3.82 -13.02 26.18
N THR A 393 3.40 -14.26 26.42
CA THR A 393 4.18 -15.47 26.22
C THR A 393 3.32 -16.54 25.55
N ALA A 394 3.95 -17.39 24.74
CA ALA A 394 3.23 -18.44 24.03
C ALA A 394 2.52 -19.44 24.97
N SER A 395 2.97 -19.57 26.21
CA SER A 395 2.35 -20.42 27.25
C SER A 395 0.92 -20.01 27.59
N ASP A 396 0.53 -18.76 27.35
CA ASP A 396 -0.80 -18.24 27.69
C ASP A 396 -1.77 -18.29 26.49
N THR A 397 -1.41 -19.06 25.45
CA THR A 397 -2.26 -19.36 24.30
C THR A 397 -3.64 -19.82 24.74
N ARG A 398 -4.68 -19.25 24.13
CA ARG A 398 -6.07 -19.62 24.41
C ARG A 398 -6.96 -19.39 23.19
N THR A 399 -8.08 -20.08 23.17
CA THR A 399 -9.11 -19.83 22.15
C THR A 399 -9.77 -18.47 22.42
N ILE A 400 -9.79 -17.59 21.43
CA ILE A 400 -10.46 -16.28 21.51
C ILE A 400 -11.91 -16.37 21.05
N ASN A 401 -12.80 -15.70 21.78
CA ASN A 401 -14.20 -15.55 21.41
C ASN A 401 -14.40 -14.32 20.54
N ASN A 402 -13.93 -13.15 20.98
CA ASN A 402 -14.21 -11.93 20.26
C ASN A 402 -13.16 -10.82 20.38
N ASN A 403 -12.51 -10.63 21.53
CA ASN A 403 -11.84 -9.36 21.82
C ASN A 403 -10.35 -9.50 22.17
N VAL A 404 -9.51 -8.71 21.51
CA VAL A 404 -8.12 -8.45 21.93
C VAL A 404 -7.99 -6.97 22.27
N VAL A 405 -7.38 -6.66 23.41
CA VAL A 405 -7.05 -5.29 23.80
C VAL A 405 -5.59 -5.21 24.18
N PHE A 406 -4.85 -4.29 23.56
CA PHE A 406 -3.53 -3.87 24.00
C PHE A 406 -3.67 -2.51 24.69
N THR A 407 -3.27 -2.41 25.94
CA THR A 407 -3.44 -1.15 26.69
C THR A 407 -2.32 -0.92 27.69
N GLY A 408 -1.89 0.32 27.84
CA GLY A 408 -0.88 0.67 28.82
C GLY A 408 -0.12 1.94 28.47
N THR A 409 0.93 2.19 29.23
CA THR A 409 1.92 3.25 28.94
C THR A 409 3.26 2.57 28.73
N LEU A 410 3.92 2.91 27.63
CA LEU A 410 5.20 2.31 27.28
C LEU A 410 6.26 2.76 28.28
N THR A 411 7.07 1.81 28.74
CA THR A 411 8.15 2.03 29.71
C THR A 411 9.42 1.32 29.28
N GLY A 412 10.57 1.82 29.72
CA GLY A 412 11.84 1.08 29.62
C GLY A 412 12.59 1.22 28.30
N LEU A 413 12.16 2.09 27.38
CA LEU A 413 12.96 2.47 26.21
C LEU A 413 13.97 3.58 26.55
N PRO A 414 15.22 3.48 26.05
CA PRO A 414 16.15 4.61 26.01
C PRO A 414 15.58 5.80 25.23
N GLN A 415 16.03 7.02 25.56
CA GLN A 415 15.51 8.26 24.94
C GLN A 415 15.66 8.31 23.40
N TYR A 416 16.71 7.67 22.87
CA TYR A 416 17.00 7.62 21.44
C TYR A 416 16.17 6.58 20.67
N ALA A 417 15.55 5.63 21.38
CA ALA A 417 14.88 4.49 20.77
C ALA A 417 13.38 4.77 20.58
N ASP A 418 12.84 4.25 19.48
CA ASP A 418 11.43 4.17 19.17
C ASP A 418 11.12 2.91 18.34
N TRP A 419 9.89 2.79 17.84
CA TRP A 419 9.44 1.64 17.04
C TRP A 419 10.21 1.44 15.72
N ASP A 420 10.93 2.46 15.23
CA ASP A 420 11.72 2.40 14.00
C ASP A 420 13.17 1.98 14.30
N THR A 421 13.53 1.92 15.59
CA THR A 421 14.87 1.57 16.02
C THR A 421 15.08 0.06 15.91
N ALA A 422 16.08 -0.36 15.14
CA ALA A 422 16.42 -1.76 14.95
C ALA A 422 16.59 -2.48 16.31
N GLY A 423 15.92 -3.63 16.49
CA GLY A 423 15.97 -4.42 17.72
C GLY A 423 15.08 -3.89 18.87
N TYR A 424 14.11 -3.02 18.57
CA TYR A 424 13.13 -2.52 19.53
C TYR A 424 11.68 -2.85 19.22
N TYR A 425 11.38 -3.44 18.05
CA TYR A 425 10.02 -3.86 17.68
C TYR A 425 9.33 -4.69 18.77
N ASP A 426 10.01 -5.69 19.33
CA ASP A 426 9.49 -6.53 20.40
C ASP A 426 9.31 -5.79 21.73
N LYS A 427 9.97 -4.64 21.90
CA LYS A 427 9.93 -3.83 23.13
C LYS A 427 8.85 -2.76 23.08
N VAL A 428 8.34 -2.42 21.90
CA VAL A 428 7.32 -1.37 21.72
C VAL A 428 5.91 -1.91 21.49
N SER A 429 5.80 -3.19 21.16
CA SER A 429 4.56 -3.81 20.71
C SER A 429 4.03 -4.87 21.68
N GLY A 430 2.71 -4.97 21.76
CA GLY A 430 1.99 -6.17 22.17
C GLY A 430 1.39 -6.83 20.93
N LEU A 431 1.45 -8.17 20.87
CA LEU A 431 1.01 -8.91 19.69
C LEU A 431 0.25 -10.18 20.04
N ILE A 432 -0.79 -10.48 19.25
CA ILE A 432 -1.44 -11.78 19.22
C ILE A 432 -1.19 -12.40 17.85
N GLN A 433 -0.61 -13.61 17.83
CA GLN A 433 -0.52 -14.45 16.65
C GLN A 433 -1.63 -15.48 16.66
N PHE A 434 -2.36 -15.59 15.55
CA PHE A 434 -3.37 -16.62 15.38
C PHE A 434 -2.75 -17.87 14.76
N ILE A 435 -3.06 -19.03 15.33
CA ILE A 435 -2.60 -20.33 14.87
C ILE A 435 -3.81 -21.09 14.30
N ASN A 436 -3.58 -21.81 13.21
CA ASN A 436 -4.62 -22.57 12.50
C ASN A 436 -4.89 -23.93 13.17
#